data_AF-A0A7S1UJN3-F1
#
_entry.id   AF-A0A7S1UJN3-F1
#
_cell.length_a   1.000
_cell.length_b   1.000
_cell.length_c   1.000
_cell.angle_alpha   90.00
_cell.angle_beta   90.00
_cell.angle_gamma   90.00
#
_symmetry.space_group_name_H-M   'P 1'
#
loop_
_entity.id
_entity.type
_entity.pdbx_description
1 polymer ?
#
loop_
_entity_poly.entity_id
_entity_poly.type
_entity_poly.pdbx_seq_one_letter_code
_entity_poly.pdbx_strand_id
1 'polypeptide(L)'
;MSWFFGSSSSAAEAEEAPAPAAEAVPELHCRHFFLNILVLNKEEVIQRMAEQKVAAKLPRAKGLQKIVGRAANRKVTDEKFLSIVATKFCQTLPSKMAERGIICGVIPRFIQKTLIVIEMKITNVDTAVLLESAGQANAAQGVTGLLSSVSAISSSLSSYMSSSLDNTVAQKVEEKLFETVPVVLEEKMAGKGLRVEACAKRDVDQAMWFYECLKTIDAPSSPSWVEDAEDEEIAEAKN
;
A
#
# COMPACT_ATOMS: atom_id res chain seq x y z
N MET A 1 -64.86 22.83 8.70
CA MET A 1 -63.74 23.68 9.15
C MET A 1 -62.45 23.03 8.64
N SER A 2 -62.12 23.04 7.35
CA SER A 2 -61.51 24.13 6.56
C SER A 2 -60.64 25.07 7.38
N TRP A 3 -59.31 24.92 7.26
CA TRP A 3 -58.32 26.01 7.16
C TRP A 3 -57.11 25.50 6.36
N PHE A 4 -57.02 25.97 5.11
CA PHE A 4 -55.83 25.97 4.26
C PHE A 4 -54.82 26.97 4.83
N PHE A 5 -53.53 26.63 4.86
CA PHE A 5 -52.46 27.62 4.74
C PHE A 5 -51.31 27.02 3.92
N GLY A 6 -51.29 27.39 2.65
CA GLY A 6 -50.11 27.25 1.79
C GLY A 6 -49.06 28.26 2.21
N SER A 7 -47.83 27.80 2.40
CA SER A 7 -46.65 28.65 2.51
C SER A 7 -45.85 28.48 1.23
N SER A 8 -46.06 29.38 0.27
CA SER A 8 -45.21 29.49 -0.92
C SER A 8 -43.93 30.21 -0.53
N SER A 9 -42.92 29.43 -0.14
CA SER A 9 -41.56 29.95 0.02
C SER A 9 -40.94 30.14 -1.36
N SER A 10 -40.96 31.38 -1.82
CA SER A 10 -40.22 31.85 -3.00
C SER A 10 -38.73 31.79 -2.67
N ALA A 11 -38.10 30.65 -2.97
CA ALA A 11 -36.65 30.53 -2.98
C ALA A 11 -36.11 31.33 -4.18
N ALA A 12 -35.53 32.50 -3.90
CA ALA A 12 -34.74 33.22 -4.88
C ALA A 12 -33.57 32.32 -5.28
N GLU A 13 -33.59 31.84 -6.52
CA GLU A 13 -32.42 31.25 -7.19
C GLU A 13 -31.30 32.30 -7.18
N ALA A 14 -30.35 32.11 -6.28
CA ALA A 14 -29.09 32.81 -6.35
C ALA A 14 -28.38 32.32 -7.62
N GLU A 15 -28.27 33.21 -8.59
CA GLU A 15 -27.47 33.04 -9.81
C GLU A 15 -26.02 32.75 -9.39
N GLU A 16 -25.68 31.46 -9.34
CA GLU A 16 -24.36 30.96 -8.97
C GLU A 16 -23.37 31.45 -10.03
N ALA A 17 -22.51 32.39 -9.64
CA ALA A 17 -21.50 32.96 -10.52
C ALA A 17 -20.70 31.82 -11.19
N PRO A 18 -20.51 31.85 -12.52
CA PRO A 18 -19.82 30.78 -13.23
C PRO A 18 -18.44 30.59 -12.61
N ALA A 19 -18.22 29.40 -12.05
CA ALA A 19 -16.95 29.03 -11.45
C ALA A 19 -15.83 29.35 -12.46
N PRO A 20 -14.74 30.00 -12.02
CA PRO A 20 -13.63 30.36 -12.91
C PRO A 20 -13.22 29.09 -13.67
N ALA A 21 -13.19 29.20 -15.00
CA ALA A 21 -12.86 28.09 -15.89
C ALA A 21 -11.55 27.47 -15.40
N ALA A 22 -11.64 26.28 -14.81
CA ALA A 22 -10.48 25.55 -14.32
C ALA A 22 -9.56 25.35 -15.52
N GLU A 23 -8.41 26.02 -15.50
CA GLU A 23 -7.39 25.84 -16.53
C GLU A 23 -7.12 24.35 -16.68
N ALA A 24 -7.27 23.83 -17.88
CA ALA A 24 -7.10 22.42 -18.18
C ALA A 24 -5.64 22.03 -17.92
N VAL A 25 -5.37 21.50 -16.72
CA VAL A 25 -4.06 20.99 -16.35
C VAL A 25 -3.74 19.87 -17.34
N PRO A 26 -2.62 19.95 -18.09
CA PRO A 26 -2.27 18.94 -19.08
C PRO A 26 -2.24 17.57 -18.40
N GLU A 27 -3.07 16.65 -18.91
CA GLU A 27 -3.14 15.29 -18.38
C GLU A 27 -1.83 14.58 -18.68
N LEU A 28 -0.94 14.55 -17.69
CA LEU A 28 0.21 13.66 -17.71
C LEU A 28 -0.34 12.25 -17.87
N HIS A 29 0.07 11.57 -18.94
CA HIS A 29 -0.17 10.15 -19.14
C HIS A 29 0.67 9.36 -18.12
N CYS A 30 0.31 9.46 -16.86
CA CYS A 30 0.99 8.74 -15.80
C CYS A 30 0.58 7.27 -15.86
N ARG A 31 1.61 6.43 -15.88
CA ARG A 31 1.47 4.99 -15.93
C ARG A 31 0.99 4.47 -14.58
N HIS A 32 0.09 3.50 -14.61
CA HIS A 32 -0.29 2.75 -13.43
C HIS A 32 0.65 1.54 -13.29
N PHE A 33 0.81 1.07 -12.07
CA PHE A 33 1.56 -0.14 -11.76
C PHE A 33 0.89 -0.92 -10.65
N PHE A 34 1.31 -2.17 -10.47
CA PHE A 34 0.74 -3.07 -9.48
C PHE A 34 1.75 -3.32 -8.38
N LEU A 35 1.32 -3.11 -7.14
CA LEU A 35 2.06 -3.46 -5.93
C LEU A 35 1.51 -4.78 -5.40
N ASN A 36 2.31 -5.82 -5.49
CA ASN A 36 2.00 -7.15 -4.99
C ASN A 36 2.59 -7.31 -3.60
N ILE A 37 1.79 -7.78 -2.65
CA ILE A 37 2.17 -7.91 -1.24
C ILE A 37 1.82 -9.31 -0.78
N LEU A 38 2.82 -10.10 -0.43
CA LEU A 38 2.69 -11.44 0.12
C LEU A 38 2.90 -11.40 1.64
N VAL A 39 1.89 -11.81 2.40
CA VAL A 39 1.94 -11.82 3.86
C VAL A 39 2.45 -13.17 4.36
N LEU A 40 3.64 -13.18 4.96
CA LEU A 40 4.35 -14.41 5.33
C LEU A 40 3.98 -14.95 6.72
N ASN A 41 3.54 -14.11 7.64
CA ASN A 41 3.25 -14.51 9.03
C ASN A 41 1.83 -14.15 9.51
N LYS A 42 0.83 -14.38 8.64
CA LYS A 42 -0.56 -14.01 8.91
C LYS A 42 -1.08 -14.53 10.26
N GLU A 43 -0.77 -15.78 10.62
CA GLU A 43 -1.35 -16.46 11.78
C GLU A 43 -0.85 -15.85 13.09
N GLU A 44 0.46 -15.56 13.15
CA GLU A 44 1.09 -14.87 14.29
C GLU A 44 0.46 -13.50 14.52
N VAL A 45 0.22 -12.74 13.44
CA VAL A 45 -0.36 -11.40 13.55
C VAL A 45 -1.83 -11.45 13.95
N ILE A 46 -2.62 -12.35 13.39
CA ILE A 46 -4.03 -12.55 13.78
C ILE A 46 -4.12 -12.92 15.25
N GLN A 47 -3.26 -13.84 15.72
CA GLN A 47 -3.21 -14.23 17.12
C GLN A 47 -2.88 -13.04 18.03
N ARG A 48 -1.82 -12.26 17.71
CA ARG A 48 -1.46 -11.05 18.47
C ARG A 48 -2.58 -10.03 18.51
N MET A 49 -3.27 -9.79 17.40
CA MET A 49 -4.41 -8.87 17.34
C MET A 49 -5.60 -9.36 18.17
N ALA A 50 -5.85 -10.68 18.18
CA ALA A 50 -6.89 -11.28 19.00
C ALA A 50 -6.57 -11.13 20.49
N GLU A 51 -5.34 -11.44 20.89
CA GLU A 51 -4.85 -11.29 22.27
C GLU A 51 -4.95 -9.82 22.74
N GLN A 52 -4.52 -8.86 21.92
CA GLN A 52 -4.65 -7.43 22.23
C GLN A 52 -6.11 -6.99 22.40
N LYS A 53 -7.01 -7.44 21.52
CA LYS A 53 -8.46 -7.11 21.63
C LYS A 53 -9.10 -7.73 22.87
N VAL A 54 -8.72 -8.96 23.23
CA VAL A 54 -9.22 -9.62 24.44
C VAL A 54 -8.67 -8.94 25.69
N ALA A 55 -7.37 -8.61 25.71
CA ALA A 55 -6.74 -7.91 26.82
C ALA A 55 -7.37 -6.52 27.05
N ALA A 56 -7.68 -5.78 25.99
CA ALA A 56 -8.35 -4.49 26.07
C ALA A 56 -9.78 -4.58 26.63
N LYS A 57 -10.52 -5.66 26.32
CA LYS A 57 -11.90 -5.85 26.78
C LYS A 57 -12.01 -6.48 28.18
N LEU A 58 -11.08 -7.34 28.55
CA LEU A 58 -11.12 -8.14 29.78
C LEU A 58 -9.78 -8.10 30.51
N PRO A 59 -9.37 -6.95 31.07
CA PRO A 59 -8.06 -6.79 31.72
C PRO A 59 -7.87 -7.70 32.96
N ARG A 60 -8.96 -8.18 33.58
CA ARG A 60 -8.94 -9.07 34.76
C ARG A 60 -8.85 -10.56 34.43
N ALA A 61 -9.02 -10.97 33.17
CA ALA A 61 -9.14 -12.38 32.79
C ALA A 61 -7.80 -13.01 32.33
N LYS A 62 -6.68 -12.74 33.01
CA LYS A 62 -5.33 -13.21 32.60
C LYS A 62 -5.23 -14.73 32.40
N GLY A 63 -6.03 -15.54 33.13
CA GLY A 63 -6.04 -17.00 32.98
C GLY A 63 -6.85 -17.55 31.78
N LEU A 64 -7.83 -16.79 31.27
CA LEU A 64 -8.72 -17.23 30.18
C LEU A 64 -8.24 -16.82 28.79
N GLN A 65 -7.23 -15.95 28.70
CA GLN A 65 -6.73 -15.40 27.43
C GLN A 65 -6.25 -16.49 26.45
N LYS A 66 -5.60 -17.54 26.94
CA LYS A 66 -5.07 -18.64 26.09
C LYS A 66 -6.16 -19.44 25.39
N ILE A 67 -7.31 -19.65 26.03
CA ILE A 67 -8.42 -20.44 25.47
C ILE A 67 -9.19 -19.60 24.45
N VAL A 68 -9.45 -18.32 24.76
CA VAL A 68 -10.20 -17.42 23.88
C VAL A 68 -9.42 -17.10 22.59
N GLY A 69 -8.08 -17.00 22.66
CA GLY A 69 -7.24 -16.78 21.48
C GLY A 69 -7.43 -17.85 20.40
N ARG A 70 -7.47 -19.13 20.78
CA ARG A 70 -7.68 -20.25 19.83
C ARG A 70 -9.07 -20.21 19.17
N ALA A 71 -10.12 -19.84 19.92
CA ALA A 71 -11.47 -19.72 19.36
C ALA A 71 -11.64 -18.48 18.46
N ALA A 72 -10.96 -17.37 18.80
CA ALA A 72 -11.00 -16.14 18.01
C ALA A 72 -10.34 -16.31 16.63
N ASN A 73 -9.24 -17.07 16.56
CA ASN A 73 -8.54 -17.36 15.30
C ASN A 73 -9.44 -18.07 14.29
N ARG A 74 -10.43 -18.87 14.74
CA ARG A 74 -11.40 -19.51 13.83
C ARG A 74 -12.42 -18.54 13.21
N LYS A 75 -12.65 -17.37 13.81
CA LYS A 75 -13.69 -16.42 13.34
C LYS A 75 -13.17 -15.35 12.38
N VAL A 76 -11.88 -15.05 12.41
CA VAL A 76 -11.27 -14.11 11.45
C VAL A 76 -10.85 -14.92 10.24
N THR A 77 -11.62 -14.84 9.16
CA THR A 77 -11.21 -15.44 7.89
C THR A 77 -10.01 -14.67 7.35
N ASP A 78 -9.08 -15.38 6.70
CA ASP A 78 -7.88 -14.79 6.10
C ASP A 78 -8.22 -13.59 5.20
N GLU A 79 -9.27 -13.75 4.40
CA GLU A 79 -9.79 -12.70 3.52
C GLU A 79 -10.18 -11.42 4.26
N LYS A 80 -10.79 -11.52 5.46
CA LYS A 80 -11.16 -10.35 6.26
C LYS A 80 -9.92 -9.64 6.80
N PHE A 81 -8.94 -10.41 7.27
CA PHE A 81 -7.68 -9.83 7.75
C PHE A 81 -6.95 -9.10 6.60
N LEU A 82 -6.77 -9.76 5.46
CA LEU A 82 -6.13 -9.14 4.31
C LEU A 82 -6.91 -7.94 3.77
N SER A 83 -8.24 -7.99 3.76
CA SER A 83 -9.08 -6.85 3.35
C SER A 83 -8.86 -5.63 4.24
N ILE A 84 -8.71 -5.84 5.56
CA ILE A 84 -8.39 -4.75 6.50
C ILE A 84 -7.00 -4.18 6.20
N VAL A 85 -6.01 -5.05 5.97
CA VAL A 85 -4.64 -4.63 5.62
C VAL A 85 -4.62 -3.84 4.31
N ALA A 86 -5.27 -4.36 3.26
CA ALA A 86 -5.39 -3.71 1.96
C ALA A 86 -6.10 -2.34 2.07
N THR A 87 -7.20 -2.26 2.82
CA THR A 87 -7.93 -1.00 3.06
C THR A 87 -7.03 0.01 3.76
N LYS A 88 -6.23 -0.42 4.75
CA LYS A 88 -5.29 0.45 5.46
C LYS A 88 -4.19 0.95 4.53
N PHE A 89 -3.68 0.12 3.62
CA PHE A 89 -2.76 0.59 2.58
C PHE A 89 -3.41 1.61 1.65
N CYS A 90 -4.61 1.35 1.14
CA CYS A 90 -5.31 2.28 0.26
C CYS A 90 -5.60 3.64 0.94
N GLN A 91 -5.78 3.66 2.26
CA GLN A 91 -5.95 4.90 3.03
C GLN A 91 -4.63 5.62 3.32
N THR A 92 -3.57 4.88 3.67
CA THR A 92 -2.34 5.49 4.19
C THR A 92 -1.33 5.80 3.10
N LEU A 93 -1.23 4.95 2.08
CA LEU A 93 -0.23 5.04 1.03
C LEU A 93 -0.37 6.34 0.22
N PRO A 94 -1.57 6.76 -0.23
CA PRO A 94 -1.73 8.04 -0.92
C PRO A 94 -1.24 9.23 -0.09
N SER A 95 -1.57 9.28 1.21
CA SER A 95 -1.12 10.37 2.09
C SER A 95 0.40 10.41 2.21
N LYS A 96 1.06 9.24 2.29
CA LYS A 96 2.51 9.13 2.40
C LYS A 96 3.25 9.43 1.09
N MET A 97 2.60 9.19 -0.04
CA MET A 97 3.13 9.60 -1.35
C MET A 97 2.92 11.10 -1.58
N ALA A 98 1.80 11.66 -1.13
CA ALA A 98 1.53 13.09 -1.22
C ALA A 98 2.53 13.92 -0.40
N GLU A 99 2.95 13.43 0.78
CA GLU A 99 4.06 14.00 1.57
C GLU A 99 5.38 14.09 0.77
N ARG A 100 5.54 13.31 -0.31
CA ARG A 100 6.69 13.30 -1.22
C ARG A 100 6.41 13.97 -2.58
N GLY A 101 5.30 14.70 -2.68
CA GLY A 101 4.90 15.36 -3.92
C GLY A 101 4.26 14.44 -4.95
N ILE A 102 3.87 13.22 -4.58
CA ILE A 102 3.27 12.26 -5.52
C ILE A 102 1.79 12.07 -5.17
N ILE A 103 0.91 12.56 -6.04
CA ILE A 103 -0.52 12.35 -5.93
C ILE A 103 -0.86 11.07 -6.69
N CYS A 104 -1.32 10.05 -5.96
CA CYS A 104 -1.71 8.78 -6.55
C CYS A 104 -3.06 8.27 -6.02
N GLY A 105 -3.79 7.59 -6.90
CA GLY A 105 -4.92 6.74 -6.55
C GLY A 105 -4.42 5.32 -6.25
N VAL A 106 -5.03 4.68 -5.26
CA VAL A 106 -4.65 3.34 -4.81
C VAL A 106 -5.92 2.50 -4.69
N ILE A 107 -6.01 1.43 -5.47
CA ILE A 107 -7.21 0.59 -5.58
C ILE A 107 -6.82 -0.87 -5.35
N PRO A 108 -7.46 -1.58 -4.40
CA PRO A 108 -7.22 -3.01 -4.25
C PRO A 108 -7.86 -3.74 -5.44
N ARG A 109 -7.06 -4.54 -6.16
CA ARG A 109 -7.53 -5.29 -7.33
C ARG A 109 -7.79 -6.75 -7.03
N PHE A 110 -7.01 -7.34 -6.13
CA PHE A 110 -7.12 -8.75 -5.81
C PHE A 110 -6.68 -9.03 -4.38
N ILE A 111 -7.42 -9.90 -3.70
CA ILE A 111 -7.12 -10.37 -2.35
C ILE A 111 -7.48 -11.85 -2.28
N GLN A 112 -6.49 -12.71 -2.12
CA GLN A 112 -6.71 -14.14 -1.95
C GLN A 112 -5.60 -14.77 -1.11
N LYS A 113 -5.99 -15.60 -0.13
CA LYS A 113 -5.09 -16.34 0.78
C LYS A 113 -4.11 -15.45 1.55
N THR A 114 -2.91 -15.23 1.04
CA THR A 114 -1.83 -14.42 1.62
C THR A 114 -1.40 -13.27 0.69
N LEU A 115 -1.94 -13.21 -0.52
CA LEU A 115 -1.57 -12.24 -1.54
C LEU A 115 -2.59 -11.10 -1.62
N ILE A 116 -2.07 -9.88 -1.64
CA ILE A 116 -2.80 -8.66 -1.91
C ILE A 116 -2.18 -8.02 -3.15
N VAL A 117 -3.00 -7.68 -4.15
CA VAL A 117 -2.58 -6.89 -5.32
C VAL A 117 -3.28 -5.55 -5.28
N ILE A 118 -2.50 -4.49 -5.31
CA ILE A 118 -2.96 -3.11 -5.27
C ILE A 118 -2.53 -2.42 -6.56
N GLU A 119 -3.46 -1.84 -7.30
CA GLU A 119 -3.13 -0.94 -8.40
C GLU A 119 -2.85 0.45 -7.85
N MET A 120 -1.71 1.00 -8.25
CA MET A 120 -1.31 2.37 -7.99
C MET A 120 -1.37 3.14 -9.30
N LYS A 121 -2.19 4.19 -9.36
CA LYS A 121 -2.27 5.11 -10.49
C LYS A 121 -1.73 6.47 -10.05
N ILE A 122 -0.61 6.89 -10.61
CA ILE A 122 -0.10 8.24 -10.37
C ILE A 122 -0.98 9.21 -11.17
N THR A 123 -1.43 10.28 -10.54
CA THR A 123 -2.27 11.30 -11.20
C THR A 123 -1.45 12.56 -11.47
N ASN A 124 -0.62 12.95 -10.51
CA ASN A 124 0.21 14.15 -10.60
C ASN A 124 1.49 13.95 -9.79
N VAL A 125 2.59 14.52 -10.27
CA VAL A 125 3.86 14.58 -9.57
C VAL A 125 4.29 16.04 -9.45
N ASP A 126 4.32 16.54 -8.22
CA ASP A 126 4.93 17.81 -7.88
C ASP A 126 6.46 17.62 -7.85
N THR A 127 7.08 18.01 -8.96
CA THR A 127 8.53 17.90 -9.13
C THR A 127 9.30 18.77 -8.15
N ALA A 128 8.75 19.89 -7.69
CA ALA A 128 9.42 20.76 -6.71
C ALA A 128 9.51 20.07 -5.35
N VAL A 129 8.39 19.51 -4.85
CA VAL A 129 8.38 18.76 -3.58
C VAL A 129 9.19 17.48 -3.68
N LEU A 130 9.16 16.81 -4.84
CA LEU A 130 9.98 15.62 -5.08
C LEU A 130 11.48 15.94 -5.08
N LEU A 131 11.87 17.09 -5.62
CA LEU A 131 13.24 17.60 -5.57
C LEU A 131 13.67 17.98 -4.15
N GLU A 132 12.81 18.68 -3.40
CA GLU A 132 13.08 19.06 -2.01
C GLU A 132 13.24 17.82 -1.12
N SER A 133 12.33 16.86 -1.24
CA SER A 133 12.38 15.61 -0.46
C SER A 133 13.59 14.74 -0.85
N ALA A 134 13.97 14.70 -2.13
CA ALA A 134 15.19 14.05 -2.58
C ALA A 134 16.46 14.78 -2.10
N GLY A 135 16.45 16.11 -2.09
CA GLY A 135 17.56 16.95 -1.64
C GLY A 135 17.81 16.87 -0.14
N GLN A 136 16.75 16.77 0.67
CA GLN A 136 16.87 16.57 2.11
C GLN A 136 17.38 15.18 2.47
N ALA A 137 17.02 14.16 1.69
CA ALA A 137 17.54 12.80 1.87
C ALA A 137 18.98 12.64 1.36
N ASN A 138 19.39 13.43 0.36
CA ASN A 138 20.69 13.33 -0.32
C ASN A 138 21.39 14.70 -0.49
N ALA A 139 21.68 15.38 0.63
CA ALA A 139 22.87 16.23 0.73
C ALA A 139 24.20 15.44 0.47
N ALA A 140 24.10 14.16 0.08
CA ALA A 140 25.13 13.32 -0.53
C ALA A 140 25.00 13.26 -2.08
N GLN A 141 25.41 14.35 -2.74
CA GLN A 141 26.15 14.44 -4.01
C GLN A 141 25.60 13.98 -5.39
N GLY A 142 24.59 13.10 -5.54
CA GLY A 142 24.31 12.52 -6.88
C GLY A 142 23.21 13.19 -7.72
N VAL A 143 22.06 13.47 -7.11
CA VAL A 143 20.80 13.74 -7.85
C VAL A 143 20.58 15.24 -8.09
N THR A 144 21.10 16.09 -7.21
CA THR A 144 21.02 17.54 -7.31
C THR A 144 21.74 18.09 -8.54
N GLY A 145 22.87 17.51 -8.95
CA GLY A 145 23.65 17.98 -10.11
C GLY A 145 22.94 17.77 -11.45
N LEU A 146 22.19 16.66 -11.59
CA LEU A 146 21.45 16.37 -12.81
C LEU A 146 20.21 17.26 -12.93
N LEU A 147 19.52 17.50 -11.82
CA LEU A 147 18.27 18.28 -11.82
C LEU A 147 18.51 19.79 -11.83
N SER A 148 19.62 20.27 -11.24
CA SER A 148 20.05 21.67 -11.38
C SER A 148 20.49 22.01 -12.80
N SER A 149 21.11 21.06 -13.50
CA SER A 149 21.46 21.22 -14.92
C SER A 149 20.19 21.31 -15.79
N VAL A 150 19.16 20.53 -15.47
CA VAL A 150 17.87 20.57 -16.18
C VAL A 150 17.10 21.86 -15.88
N SER A 151 17.07 22.33 -14.63
CA SER A 151 16.36 23.57 -14.28
C SER A 151 16.98 24.80 -14.95
N ALA A 152 18.32 24.86 -15.03
CA ALA A 152 19.05 25.92 -15.70
C ALA A 152 18.81 25.98 -17.22
N ILE A 153 18.55 24.82 -17.85
CA ILE A 153 18.22 24.74 -19.29
C ILE A 153 16.74 25.06 -19.53
N SER A 154 15.86 24.69 -18.61
CA SER A 154 14.40 24.86 -18.75
C SER A 154 13.96 26.32 -18.86
N SER A 155 14.64 27.24 -18.19
CA SER A 155 14.31 28.67 -18.20
C SER A 155 14.55 29.33 -19.57
N SER A 156 15.39 28.73 -20.42
CA SER A 156 15.75 29.28 -21.74
C SER A 156 15.09 28.56 -22.93
N LEU A 157 14.46 27.40 -22.73
CA LEU A 157 13.91 26.52 -23.79
C LEU A 157 12.47 26.01 -23.48
N SER A 158 11.76 26.75 -22.62
CA SER A 158 10.61 26.33 -21.81
C SER A 158 9.41 25.70 -22.54
N SER A 159 9.12 26.01 -23.81
CA SER A 159 7.87 25.53 -24.44
C SER A 159 8.02 24.24 -25.26
N TYR A 160 9.19 23.96 -25.84
CA TYR A 160 9.38 22.81 -26.75
C TYR A 160 10.05 21.61 -26.07
N MET A 161 10.81 21.82 -25.00
CA MET A 161 11.48 20.72 -24.26
C MET A 161 10.71 20.22 -23.04
N SER A 162 9.63 20.89 -22.63
CA SER A 162 8.85 20.52 -21.45
C SER A 162 8.34 19.08 -21.52
N SER A 163 7.73 18.68 -22.64
CA SER A 163 7.16 17.33 -22.78
C SER A 163 8.18 16.19 -22.74
N SER A 164 9.39 16.38 -23.27
CA SER A 164 10.44 15.35 -23.21
C SER A 164 11.07 15.24 -21.82
N LEU A 165 11.20 16.37 -21.11
CA LEU A 165 11.69 16.39 -19.74
C LEU A 165 10.66 15.78 -18.79
N ASP A 166 9.39 16.13 -18.93
CA ASP A 166 8.29 15.59 -18.12
C ASP A 166 8.22 14.06 -18.24
N ASN A 167 8.35 13.53 -19.45
CA ASN A 167 8.41 12.08 -19.68
C ASN A 167 9.65 11.42 -19.02
N THR A 168 10.81 12.06 -19.09
CA THR A 168 12.04 11.52 -18.50
C THR A 168 11.98 11.54 -16.97
N VAL A 169 11.44 12.62 -16.39
CA VAL A 169 11.24 12.75 -14.95
C VAL A 169 10.20 11.74 -14.48
N ALA A 170 9.05 11.64 -15.16
CA ALA A 170 8.02 10.65 -14.86
C ALA A 170 8.56 9.22 -14.89
N GLN A 171 9.34 8.86 -15.91
CA GLN A 171 9.97 7.54 -16.01
C GLN A 171 10.93 7.27 -14.85
N LYS A 172 11.78 8.23 -14.49
CA LYS A 172 12.72 8.06 -13.36
C LYS A 172 12.01 7.98 -12.02
N VAL A 173 10.95 8.77 -11.82
CA VAL A 173 10.11 8.72 -10.62
C VAL A 173 9.44 7.35 -10.54
N GLU A 174 8.89 6.87 -11.65
CA GLU A 174 8.30 5.53 -11.75
C GLU A 174 9.32 4.44 -11.39
N GLU A 175 10.50 4.41 -12.01
CA GLU A 175 11.58 3.46 -11.71
C GLU A 175 11.99 3.50 -10.23
N LYS A 176 12.12 4.70 -9.66
CA LYS A 176 12.45 4.85 -8.24
C LYS A 176 11.31 4.40 -7.33
N LEU A 177 10.05 4.59 -7.72
CA LEU A 177 8.92 4.07 -6.96
C LEU A 177 8.88 2.54 -7.00
N PHE A 178 9.19 1.92 -8.14
CA PHE A 178 9.29 0.46 -8.24
C PHE A 178 10.32 -0.13 -7.28
N GLU A 179 11.45 0.53 -7.11
CA GLU A 179 12.52 0.08 -6.20
C GLU A 179 12.21 0.40 -4.73
N THR A 180 11.75 1.62 -4.44
CA THR A 180 11.71 2.12 -3.06
C THR A 180 10.41 1.79 -2.33
N VAL A 181 9.27 1.76 -3.02
CA VAL A 181 7.97 1.51 -2.39
C VAL A 181 7.92 0.13 -1.73
N PRO A 182 8.34 -0.97 -2.39
CA PRO A 182 8.35 -2.28 -1.76
C PRO A 182 9.23 -2.35 -0.52
N VAL A 183 10.48 -1.86 -0.62
CA VAL A 183 11.45 -1.89 0.50
C VAL A 183 10.94 -1.12 1.71
N VAL A 184 10.48 0.12 1.50
CA VAL A 184 9.93 0.97 2.58
C VAL A 184 8.67 0.35 3.19
N LEU A 185 7.87 -0.34 2.38
CA LEU A 185 6.68 -1.04 2.86
C LEU A 185 7.06 -2.20 3.77
N GLU A 186 8.00 -3.05 3.35
CA GLU A 186 8.51 -4.17 4.11
C GLU A 186 9.06 -3.74 5.46
N GLU A 187 9.94 -2.73 5.47
CA GLU A 187 10.51 -2.16 6.70
C GLU A 187 9.42 -1.64 7.66
N LYS A 188 8.44 -0.89 7.14
CA LYS A 188 7.34 -0.34 7.94
C LYS A 188 6.41 -1.41 8.50
N MET A 189 6.20 -2.49 7.76
CA MET A 189 5.34 -3.59 8.21
C MET A 189 6.09 -4.52 9.19
N ALA A 190 7.39 -4.73 8.98
CA ALA A 190 8.26 -5.45 9.91
C ALA A 190 8.26 -4.77 11.29
N GLY A 191 8.33 -3.43 11.34
CA GLY A 191 8.20 -2.66 12.58
C GLY A 191 6.87 -2.84 13.32
N LYS A 192 5.82 -3.31 12.63
CA LYS A 192 4.51 -3.67 13.21
C LYS A 192 4.38 -5.17 13.50
N GLY A 193 5.45 -5.94 13.31
CA GLY A 193 5.48 -7.39 13.48
C GLY A 193 4.83 -8.17 12.33
N LEU A 194 4.55 -7.53 11.18
CA LEU A 194 4.06 -8.20 9.97
C LEU A 194 5.23 -8.41 9.00
N ARG A 195 5.58 -9.66 8.73
CA ARG A 195 6.53 -10.04 7.69
C ARG A 195 5.78 -10.05 6.36
N VAL A 196 6.19 -9.16 5.46
CA VAL A 196 5.66 -9.08 4.11
C VAL A 196 6.81 -9.14 3.12
N GLU A 197 6.54 -9.71 1.96
CA GLU A 197 7.37 -9.58 0.78
C GLU A 197 6.57 -8.76 -0.23
N ALA A 198 7.14 -7.67 -0.73
CA ALA A 198 6.49 -6.75 -1.63
C ALA A 198 7.24 -6.67 -2.96
N CYS A 199 6.51 -6.63 -4.05
CA CYS A 199 7.09 -6.45 -5.39
C CYS A 199 6.18 -5.58 -6.24
N ALA A 200 6.75 -4.51 -6.81
CA ALA A 200 6.05 -3.67 -7.75
C ALA A 200 6.32 -4.15 -9.20
N LYS A 201 5.26 -4.27 -10.01
CA LYS A 201 5.31 -4.74 -11.40
C LYS A 201 4.52 -3.82 -12.33
N ARG A 202 4.99 -3.70 -13.58
CA ARG A 202 4.26 -3.04 -14.66
C ARG A 202 3.13 -3.94 -15.14
N ASP A 203 2.16 -3.37 -15.85
CA ASP A 203 1.01 -4.10 -16.40
C ASP A 203 1.42 -5.34 -17.22
N VAL A 204 2.43 -5.17 -18.09
CA VAL A 204 2.96 -6.27 -18.94
C VAL A 204 3.57 -7.42 -18.16
N ASP A 205 4.24 -7.14 -17.03
CA ASP A 205 4.93 -8.15 -16.22
C ASP A 205 4.02 -8.72 -15.12
N GLN A 206 2.95 -8.00 -14.79
CA GLN A 206 2.07 -8.29 -13.67
C GLN A 206 1.41 -9.65 -13.84
N ALA A 207 0.86 -9.95 -15.02
CA ALA A 207 0.16 -11.20 -15.26
C ALA A 207 1.08 -12.42 -15.05
N MET A 208 2.30 -12.37 -15.60
CA MET A 208 3.27 -13.47 -15.47
C MET A 208 3.66 -13.70 -14.01
N TRP A 209 4.07 -12.64 -13.31
CA TRP A 209 4.43 -12.71 -11.90
C TRP A 209 3.26 -13.21 -11.04
N PHE A 210 2.05 -12.72 -11.31
CA PHE A 210 0.84 -13.06 -10.57
C PHE A 210 0.53 -14.56 -10.65
N TYR A 211 0.52 -15.14 -11.86
CA TYR A 211 0.23 -16.56 -12.01
C TYR A 211 1.34 -17.46 -11.45
N GLU A 212 2.60 -17.04 -11.50
CA GLU A 212 3.70 -17.75 -10.84
C GLU A 212 3.54 -17.71 -9.31
N CYS A 213 3.22 -16.55 -8.74
CA CYS A 213 2.99 -16.39 -7.32
C CYS A 213 1.81 -17.26 -6.84
N LEU A 214 0.70 -17.30 -7.59
CA LEU A 214 -0.44 -18.15 -7.24
C LEU A 214 -0.09 -19.64 -7.19
N LYS A 215 0.75 -20.14 -8.10
CA LYS A 215 1.22 -21.54 -8.06
C LYS A 215 1.97 -21.84 -6.77
N THR A 216 2.82 -20.91 -6.32
CA THR A 216 3.59 -21.05 -5.08
C THR A 216 2.68 -21.01 -3.84
N ILE A 217 1.64 -20.18 -3.85
CA ILE A 217 0.69 -20.05 -2.74
C ILE A 217 -0.28 -21.26 -2.68
N ASP A 218 -0.60 -21.84 -3.83
CA ASP A 218 -1.50 -23.00 -3.94
C ASP A 218 -0.77 -24.34 -3.71
N ALA A 219 0.55 -24.37 -3.87
CA ALA A 219 1.34 -25.55 -3.53
C ALA A 219 1.03 -25.93 -2.08
N PRO A 220 0.58 -27.17 -1.81
CA PRO A 220 0.36 -27.61 -0.44
C PRO A 220 1.69 -27.41 0.28
N SER A 221 1.71 -26.55 1.31
CA SER A 221 2.86 -26.40 2.18
C SER A 221 3.25 -27.81 2.58
N SER A 222 4.37 -28.31 2.07
CA SER A 222 4.77 -29.69 2.24
C SER A 222 4.60 -30.02 3.73
N PRO A 223 3.75 -30.99 4.09
CA PRO A 223 3.47 -31.28 5.48
C PRO A 223 4.81 -31.43 6.20
N SER A 224 5.09 -30.58 7.19
CA SER A 224 6.32 -30.61 8.00
C SER A 224 6.37 -31.84 8.92
N TRP A 225 5.74 -32.94 8.50
CA TRP A 225 5.57 -34.18 9.23
C TRP A 225 6.65 -35.18 8.83
N VAL A 226 7.94 -34.83 8.89
CA VAL A 226 9.03 -35.81 9.00
C VAL A 226 10.24 -35.07 9.59
N GLU A 227 10.49 -35.24 10.90
CA GLU A 227 11.83 -35.29 11.52
C GLU A 227 11.77 -35.35 13.07
N ASP A 228 10.59 -35.37 13.70
CA ASP A 228 10.49 -35.56 15.17
C ASP A 228 10.37 -37.05 15.60
N ALA A 229 10.95 -38.01 14.87
CA ALA A 229 10.75 -39.44 15.13
C ALA A 229 12.01 -40.30 15.39
N GLU A 230 13.17 -39.72 15.75
CA GLU A 230 14.38 -40.51 16.05
C GLU A 230 15.06 -40.22 17.41
N ASP A 231 14.37 -39.67 18.41
CA ASP A 231 14.93 -39.45 19.76
C ASP A 231 14.24 -40.27 20.87
N GLU A 232 13.83 -41.51 20.59
CA GLU A 232 13.29 -42.41 21.63
C GLU A 232 13.88 -43.83 21.57
N GLU A 233 15.21 -43.99 21.55
CA GLU A 233 15.84 -45.30 21.84
C GLU A 233 17.28 -45.22 22.43
N ILE A 234 17.48 -44.58 23.59
CA ILE A 234 18.64 -44.93 24.47
C ILE A 234 18.25 -44.80 25.94
N ALA A 235 17.53 -45.79 26.49
CA ALA A 235 17.35 -45.91 27.94
C ALA A 235 17.24 -47.36 28.43
N GLU A 236 17.96 -48.33 27.87
CA GLU A 236 18.10 -49.65 28.47
C GLU A 236 19.50 -50.24 28.26
N ALA A 237 20.43 -49.94 29.19
CA ALA A 237 21.59 -50.79 29.47
C ALA A 237 22.40 -50.28 30.68
N LYS A 238 21.83 -50.27 31.89
CA LYS A 238 22.60 -50.37 33.16
C LYS A 238 21.75 -51.05 34.24
N ASN A 239 21.75 -52.38 34.22
CA ASN A 239 21.59 -53.22 35.41
C ASN A 239 22.63 -54.34 35.34
#